data_AF-A0A8S2FW96-F1
#
_entry.id   AF-A0A8S2FW96-F1
#
_cell.length_a   1.000
_cell.length_b   1.000
_cell.length_c   1.000
_cell.angle_alpha   90.00
_cell.angle_beta   90.00
_cell.angle_gamma   90.00
#
_symmetry.space_group_name_H-M   'P 1'
#
loop_
_entity.id
_entity.type
_entity.pdbx_description
1 polymer ?
#
loop_
_entity_poly.entity_id
_entity_poly.type
_entity_poly.pdbx_seq_one_letter_code
_entity_poly.pdbx_strand_id
1 'polypeptide(L)'
;MATIYKALGRHDEALKSMQKLAISVFQGQGGPGTSLIGLIKLAGFYYTMGLIYLGKQNYHIAIYMFQNTLVLLRDVIANELLALCEEAGIFSMDGYDYMKTWQGNPLDLAKTYNKLGSAYLSLKQFRAAYHYLTKALVLQLRFLPEMHYHTAITYFNIGSLYQDMSDYTSALKSYFKALDIFKLSRQSTDFNFPITYGRIAQVYELKCDYEMALENYENALNHAADIKESIKQLMNIARIYNKMMKYPKAIEKSEKAAELCRKYSQPITSLFSEKDNIMILQ
;
A
#
# COMPACT_ATOMS: atom_id res chain seq x y z
N MET A 1 -23.29 5.15 -15.88
CA MET A 1 -23.55 3.70 -15.68
C MET A 1 -22.41 2.98 -14.98
N ALA A 2 -21.19 2.94 -15.50
CA ALA A 2 -20.10 2.20 -14.86
C ALA A 2 -19.76 2.64 -13.41
N THR A 3 -19.84 3.95 -13.10
CA THR A 3 -19.68 4.47 -11.73
C THR A 3 -20.79 3.98 -10.78
N ILE A 4 -22.01 3.81 -11.32
CA ILE A 4 -23.17 3.31 -10.58
C ILE A 4 -23.01 1.81 -10.33
N TYR A 5 -22.63 1.02 -11.35
CA TYR A 5 -22.34 -0.41 -11.18
C TYR A 5 -21.19 -0.66 -10.19
N LYS A 6 -20.18 0.21 -10.17
CA LYS A 6 -19.11 0.19 -9.17
C LYS A 6 -19.63 0.44 -7.76
N ALA A 7 -20.49 1.45 -7.56
CA ALA A 7 -21.10 1.75 -6.26
C ALA A 7 -22.02 0.60 -5.77
N LEU A 8 -22.63 -0.14 -6.70
CA LEU A 8 -23.51 -1.28 -6.41
C LEU A 8 -22.76 -2.64 -6.29
N GLY A 9 -21.42 -2.66 -6.40
CA GLY A 9 -20.64 -3.90 -6.33
C GLY A 9 -20.77 -4.83 -7.54
N ARG A 10 -21.44 -4.39 -8.63
CA ARG A 10 -21.65 -5.14 -9.88
C ARG A 10 -20.44 -4.99 -10.80
N HIS A 11 -19.34 -5.59 -10.37
CA HIS A 11 -18.00 -5.41 -10.95
C HIS A 11 -17.87 -5.83 -12.43
N ASP A 12 -18.49 -6.94 -12.83
CA ASP A 12 -18.41 -7.44 -14.21
C ASP A 12 -19.19 -6.56 -15.20
N GLU A 13 -20.31 -6.00 -14.75
CA GLU A 13 -21.12 -5.08 -15.54
C GLU A 13 -20.48 -3.70 -15.64
N ALA A 14 -19.83 -3.24 -14.56
CA ALA A 14 -19.00 -2.05 -14.58
C ALA A 14 -17.87 -2.20 -15.61
N LEU A 15 -17.19 -3.36 -15.63
CA LEU A 15 -16.12 -3.66 -16.58
C LEU A 15 -16.62 -3.71 -18.02
N LYS A 16 -17.69 -4.45 -18.30
CA LYS A 16 -18.29 -4.51 -19.65
C LYS A 16 -18.78 -3.13 -20.11
N SER A 17 -19.37 -2.34 -19.22
CA SER A 17 -19.82 -0.98 -19.53
C SER A 17 -18.65 -0.04 -19.84
N MET A 18 -17.53 -0.15 -19.12
CA MET A 18 -16.32 0.65 -19.37
C MET A 18 -15.58 0.23 -20.62
N GLN A 19 -15.45 -1.07 -20.88
CA GLN A 19 -14.86 -1.58 -22.12
C GLN A 19 -15.67 -1.13 -23.33
N LYS A 20 -17.00 -1.21 -23.27
CA LYS A 20 -17.88 -0.68 -24.33
C LYS A 20 -17.72 0.83 -24.52
N LEU A 21 -17.65 1.60 -23.43
CA LEU A 21 -17.40 3.05 -23.49
C LEU A 21 -16.05 3.35 -24.14
N ALA A 22 -15.00 2.63 -23.75
CA ALA A 22 -13.67 2.79 -24.32
C ALA A 22 -13.66 2.47 -25.82
N ILE A 23 -14.24 1.34 -26.22
CA ILE A 23 -14.39 0.95 -27.63
C ILE A 23 -15.18 2.02 -28.40
N SER A 24 -16.25 2.58 -27.85
CA SER A 24 -17.02 3.66 -28.51
C SER A 24 -16.26 4.98 -28.64
N VAL A 25 -15.36 5.29 -27.69
CA VAL A 25 -14.47 6.46 -27.78
C VAL A 25 -13.40 6.24 -28.86
N PHE A 26 -12.91 5.01 -29.00
CA PHE A 26 -11.95 4.62 -30.04
C PHE A 26 -12.55 4.50 -31.45
N GLN A 27 -13.85 4.19 -31.56
CA GLN A 27 -14.54 3.95 -32.85
C GLN A 27 -15.09 5.23 -33.52
N GLY A 28 -14.65 6.42 -33.10
CA GLY A 28 -14.68 7.60 -33.98
C GLY A 28 -15.82 8.61 -33.79
N GLN A 29 -15.91 9.27 -32.63
CA GLN A 29 -16.68 10.52 -32.49
C GLN A 29 -15.97 11.68 -31.78
N GLY A 30 -14.64 11.66 -31.69
CA GLY A 30 -13.93 12.86 -31.25
C GLY A 30 -12.47 12.90 -31.63
N GLY A 31 -11.92 14.12 -31.68
CA GLY A 31 -10.53 14.37 -32.03
C GLY A 31 -9.53 13.76 -31.04
N PRO A 32 -8.21 13.85 -31.31
CA PRO A 32 -7.14 13.18 -30.55
C PRO A 32 -7.26 13.31 -29.02
N GLY A 33 -7.65 14.50 -28.52
CA GLY A 33 -7.82 14.76 -27.09
C GLY A 33 -8.98 13.98 -26.43
N THR A 34 -10.05 13.65 -27.14
CA THR A 34 -11.17 12.86 -26.59
C THR A 34 -10.83 11.38 -26.43
N SER A 35 -9.99 10.85 -27.33
CA SER A 35 -9.43 9.49 -27.25
C SER A 35 -8.53 9.34 -26.02
N LEU A 36 -7.67 10.33 -25.77
CA LEU A 36 -6.76 10.35 -24.62
C LEU A 36 -7.50 10.38 -23.28
N ILE A 37 -8.53 11.23 -23.15
CA ILE A 37 -9.36 11.29 -21.93
C ILE A 37 -10.08 9.96 -21.69
N GLY A 38 -10.51 9.27 -22.74
CA GLY A 38 -11.10 7.93 -22.65
C GLY A 38 -10.12 6.89 -22.10
N LEU A 39 -8.89 6.86 -22.63
CA LEU A 39 -7.82 5.99 -22.16
C LEU A 39 -7.48 6.20 -20.68
N ILE A 40 -7.32 7.46 -20.25
CA ILE A 40 -7.01 7.79 -18.86
C ILE A 40 -8.14 7.34 -17.92
N LYS A 41 -9.40 7.57 -18.29
CA LYS A 41 -10.56 7.12 -17.50
C LYS A 41 -10.62 5.60 -17.39
N LEU A 42 -10.34 4.90 -18.49
CA LEU A 42 -10.30 3.43 -18.49
C LEU A 42 -9.15 2.89 -17.64
N ALA A 43 -7.96 3.48 -17.75
CA ALA A 43 -6.81 3.11 -16.92
C ALA A 43 -7.11 3.30 -15.42
N GLY A 44 -7.70 4.43 -15.05
CA GLY A 44 -8.15 4.69 -13.69
C GLY A 44 -9.19 3.67 -13.19
N PHE A 45 -10.10 3.24 -14.06
CA PHE A 45 -11.06 2.19 -13.71
C PHE A 45 -10.37 0.86 -13.43
N TYR A 46 -9.53 0.37 -14.34
CA TYR A 46 -8.75 -0.85 -14.16
C TYR A 46 -7.93 -0.79 -12.87
N TYR A 47 -7.28 0.34 -12.61
CA TYR A 47 -6.52 0.54 -11.38
C TYR A 47 -7.40 0.37 -10.14
N THR A 48 -8.56 1.04 -10.10
CA THR A 48 -9.47 0.94 -8.96
C THR A 48 -10.04 -0.47 -8.77
N MET A 49 -10.32 -1.18 -9.86
CA MET A 49 -10.75 -2.58 -9.79
C MET A 49 -9.63 -3.47 -9.27
N GLY A 50 -8.40 -3.25 -9.72
CA GLY A 50 -7.22 -3.93 -9.21
C GLY A 50 -7.07 -3.77 -7.70
N LEU A 51 -7.29 -2.56 -7.16
CA LEU A 51 -7.27 -2.32 -5.71
C LEU A 51 -8.39 -3.07 -4.97
N ILE A 52 -9.60 -3.13 -5.53
CA ILE A 52 -10.73 -3.85 -4.94
C ILE A 52 -10.42 -5.36 -4.86
N TYR A 53 -9.95 -5.95 -5.96
CA TYR A 53 -9.61 -7.38 -5.99
C TYR A 53 -8.40 -7.70 -5.12
N LEU A 54 -7.42 -6.78 -5.02
CA LEU A 54 -6.31 -6.90 -4.08
C LEU A 54 -6.80 -6.95 -2.63
N GLY A 55 -7.75 -6.08 -2.25
CA GLY A 55 -8.37 -6.08 -0.93
C GLY A 55 -9.18 -7.36 -0.63
N LYS A 56 -9.80 -7.95 -1.66
CA LYS A 56 -10.47 -9.25 -1.59
C LYS A 56 -9.51 -10.45 -1.66
N GLN A 57 -8.20 -10.22 -1.67
CA GLN A 57 -7.15 -11.24 -1.79
C GLN A 57 -7.23 -12.08 -3.08
N ASN A 58 -7.90 -11.57 -4.12
CA ASN A 58 -7.95 -12.21 -5.44
C ASN A 58 -6.81 -11.68 -6.31
N TYR A 59 -5.60 -12.16 -6.03
CA TYR A 59 -4.36 -11.61 -6.57
C TYR A 59 -4.22 -11.81 -8.09
N HIS A 60 -4.71 -12.92 -8.64
CA HIS A 60 -4.65 -13.15 -10.09
C HIS A 60 -5.45 -12.13 -10.88
N ILE A 61 -6.69 -11.85 -10.45
CA ILE A 61 -7.53 -10.82 -11.09
C ILE A 61 -6.93 -9.44 -10.84
N ALA A 62 -6.42 -9.14 -9.64
CA ALA A 62 -5.77 -7.87 -9.36
C ALA A 62 -4.58 -7.61 -10.30
N ILE A 63 -3.72 -8.62 -10.51
CA ILE A 63 -2.58 -8.55 -11.44
C ILE A 63 -3.07 -8.26 -12.85
N TYR A 64 -4.09 -8.98 -13.34
CA TYR A 64 -4.66 -8.74 -14.65
C TYR A 64 -5.15 -7.29 -14.81
N MET A 65 -5.85 -6.75 -13.81
CA MET A 65 -6.34 -5.37 -13.84
C MET A 65 -5.18 -4.35 -13.85
N PHE A 66 -4.14 -4.55 -13.04
CA PHE A 66 -2.99 -3.66 -13.03
C PHE A 66 -2.13 -3.77 -14.31
N GLN A 67 -2.02 -4.94 -14.92
CA GLN A 67 -1.37 -5.12 -16.22
C GLN A 67 -2.10 -4.34 -17.31
N ASN A 68 -3.43 -4.42 -17.36
CA ASN A 68 -4.23 -3.59 -18.28
C ASN A 68 -4.07 -2.09 -18.01
N THR A 69 -3.98 -1.70 -16.73
CA THR A 69 -3.65 -0.31 -16.37
C THR A 69 -2.32 0.11 -17.00
N LEU A 70 -1.26 -0.70 -16.87
CA LEU A 70 0.04 -0.36 -17.45
C LEU A 70 0.02 -0.24 -18.97
N VAL A 71 -0.71 -1.12 -19.67
CA VAL A 71 -0.85 -1.05 -21.14
C VAL A 71 -1.47 0.30 -21.51
N LEU A 72 -2.59 0.65 -20.90
CA LEU A 72 -3.28 1.91 -21.19
C LEU A 72 -2.45 3.14 -20.84
N LEU A 73 -1.71 3.13 -19.73
CA LEU A 73 -0.82 4.25 -19.39
C LEU A 73 0.35 4.38 -20.37
N ARG A 74 0.84 3.28 -20.94
CA ARG A 74 1.85 3.31 -22.01
C ARG A 74 1.29 3.85 -23.32
N ASP A 75 0.06 3.48 -23.67
CA ASP A 75 -0.61 4.00 -24.86
C ASP A 75 -0.88 5.50 -24.73
N VAL A 76 -1.25 5.97 -23.53
CA VAL A 76 -1.35 7.41 -23.20
C VAL A 76 -0.01 8.12 -23.42
N ILE A 77 1.09 7.57 -22.90
CA ILE A 77 2.44 8.12 -23.11
C ILE A 77 2.77 8.22 -24.61
N ALA A 78 2.54 7.14 -25.36
CA ALA A 78 2.87 7.09 -26.77
C ALA A 78 2.08 8.13 -27.59
N ASN A 79 0.79 8.30 -27.28
CA ASN A 79 -0.06 9.28 -27.95
C ASN A 79 0.30 10.74 -27.60
N GLU A 80 0.65 11.02 -26.34
CA GLU A 80 1.13 12.35 -25.94
C GLU A 80 2.45 12.71 -26.62
N LEU A 81 3.36 11.74 -26.73
CA LEU A 81 4.62 11.90 -27.45
C LEU A 81 4.37 12.22 -28.94
N LEU A 82 3.45 11.50 -29.58
CA LEU A 82 3.11 11.68 -30.99
C LEU A 82 2.54 13.08 -31.25
N ALA A 83 1.58 13.54 -30.44
CA ALA A 83 0.97 14.86 -30.59
C ALA A 83 1.99 16.01 -30.43
N LEU A 84 2.94 15.87 -29.51
CA LEU A 84 4.00 16.86 -29.33
C LEU A 84 5.01 16.87 -30.50
N CYS A 85 5.31 15.71 -31.08
CA CYS A 85 6.13 15.65 -32.29
C CYS A 85 5.45 16.35 -33.49
N GLU A 86 4.13 16.25 -33.58
CA GLU A 86 3.32 16.93 -34.61
C GLU A 86 3.28 18.45 -34.40
N GLU A 87 3.13 18.92 -33.15
CA GLU A 87 3.11 20.35 -32.82
C GLU A 87 4.48 21.03 -32.91
N ALA A 88 5.56 20.32 -32.54
CA ALA A 88 6.91 20.89 -32.48
C ALA A 88 7.70 20.77 -33.79
N GLY A 89 7.27 19.93 -34.74
CA GLY A 89 8.01 19.66 -35.99
C GLY A 89 9.41 19.05 -35.78
N ILE A 90 9.72 18.57 -34.57
CA ILE A 90 11.05 18.08 -34.18
C ILE A 90 10.98 16.55 -34.03
N PHE A 91 11.63 15.84 -34.97
CA PHE A 91 11.68 14.38 -35.01
C PHE A 91 12.87 13.76 -34.23
N SER A 92 13.48 14.48 -33.29
CA SER A 92 14.76 14.05 -32.72
C SER A 92 14.94 14.24 -31.21
N MET A 93 13.85 14.34 -30.42
CA MET A 93 14.01 14.27 -28.98
C MET A 93 14.19 12.80 -28.59
N ASP A 94 15.43 12.39 -28.29
CA ASP A 94 15.71 11.07 -27.73
C ASP A 94 14.78 10.84 -26.53
N GLY A 95 14.04 9.73 -26.54
CA GLY A 95 12.95 9.47 -25.57
C GLY A 95 13.35 9.52 -24.09
N TYR A 96 14.65 9.60 -23.79
CA TYR A 96 15.22 9.80 -22.47
C TYR A 96 15.06 11.22 -21.92
N ASP A 97 15.25 12.26 -22.74
CA ASP A 97 15.11 13.66 -22.33
C ASP A 97 13.65 14.08 -22.21
N TYR A 98 12.79 13.49 -23.06
CA TYR A 98 11.34 13.64 -22.96
C TYR A 98 10.80 13.15 -21.61
N MET A 99 11.28 12.00 -21.12
CA MET A 99 10.88 11.49 -19.81
C MET A 99 11.22 12.49 -18.68
N LYS A 100 12.17 13.40 -18.85
CA LYS A 100 12.57 14.38 -17.83
C LYS A 100 11.64 15.61 -17.78
N THR A 101 11.01 15.98 -18.89
CA THR A 101 10.05 17.11 -19.01
C THR A 101 8.59 16.70 -18.77
N TRP A 102 8.33 15.40 -18.68
CA TRP A 102 6.99 14.83 -18.55
C TRP A 102 6.43 14.97 -17.12
N GLN A 103 5.49 15.91 -16.93
CA GLN A 103 4.85 16.20 -15.63
C GLN A 103 3.54 15.43 -15.37
N GLY A 104 2.95 14.77 -16.36
CA GLY A 104 1.77 13.91 -16.15
C GLY A 104 2.16 12.45 -16.22
N ASN A 105 1.75 11.60 -15.25
CA ASN A 105 1.68 10.13 -15.37
C ASN A 105 2.93 9.20 -15.08
N PRO A 106 4.20 9.62 -14.83
CA PRO A 106 5.25 8.66 -14.41
C PRO A 106 5.02 8.12 -12.99
N LEU A 107 4.36 8.93 -12.17
CA LEU A 107 3.97 8.56 -10.83
C LEU A 107 2.86 7.50 -10.81
N ASP A 108 1.93 7.53 -11.77
CA ASP A 108 0.86 6.54 -11.84
C ASP A 108 1.37 5.21 -12.38
N LEU A 109 2.36 5.21 -13.29
CA LEU A 109 3.14 4.02 -13.61
C LEU A 109 3.83 3.46 -12.36
N ALA A 110 4.50 4.32 -11.58
CA ALA A 110 5.21 3.87 -10.38
C ALA A 110 4.26 3.27 -9.33
N LYS A 111 3.11 3.90 -9.08
CA LYS A 111 2.04 3.36 -8.21
C LYS A 111 1.53 2.01 -8.73
N THR A 112 1.29 1.89 -10.04
CA THR A 112 0.79 0.65 -10.64
C THR A 112 1.83 -0.48 -10.53
N TYR A 113 3.11 -0.17 -10.79
CA TYR A 113 4.21 -1.11 -10.59
C TYR A 113 4.35 -1.55 -9.12
N ASN A 114 4.22 -0.62 -8.17
CA ASN A 114 4.24 -0.96 -6.74
C ASN A 114 3.11 -1.94 -6.38
N LYS A 115 1.89 -1.71 -6.90
CA LYS A 115 0.74 -2.59 -6.66
C LYS A 115 0.90 -3.97 -7.31
N LEU A 116 1.46 -4.05 -8.52
CA LEU A 116 1.83 -5.33 -9.13
C LEU A 116 2.87 -6.06 -8.28
N GLY A 117 3.92 -5.36 -7.86
CA GLY A 117 4.95 -5.91 -6.99
C GLY A 117 4.38 -6.52 -5.71
N SER A 118 3.47 -5.80 -5.06
CA SER A 118 2.75 -6.28 -3.87
C SER A 118 1.86 -7.49 -4.17
N ALA A 119 1.12 -7.50 -5.29
CA ALA A 119 0.28 -8.64 -5.66
C ALA A 119 1.09 -9.90 -5.98
N TYR A 120 2.21 -9.77 -6.69
CA TYR A 120 3.13 -10.89 -6.93
C TYR A 120 3.80 -11.39 -5.66
N LEU A 121 4.11 -10.49 -4.72
CA LEU A 121 4.64 -10.86 -3.41
C LEU A 121 3.62 -11.73 -2.63
N SER A 122 2.34 -11.37 -2.65
CA SER A 122 1.27 -12.18 -2.05
C SER A 122 1.16 -13.58 -2.67
N LEU A 123 1.51 -13.73 -3.95
CA LEU A 123 1.59 -15.02 -4.64
C LEU A 123 2.96 -15.73 -4.48
N LYS A 124 3.86 -15.19 -3.65
CA LYS A 124 5.24 -15.68 -3.46
C LYS A 124 6.06 -15.77 -4.77
N GLN A 125 5.69 -14.99 -5.78
CA GLN A 125 6.41 -14.90 -7.05
C GLN A 125 7.52 -13.83 -6.94
N PHE A 126 8.57 -14.15 -6.21
CA PHE A 126 9.59 -13.19 -5.78
C PHE A 126 10.31 -12.47 -6.92
N ARG A 127 10.64 -13.16 -8.01
CA ARG A 127 11.30 -12.54 -9.18
C ARG A 127 10.44 -11.46 -9.84
N ALA A 128 9.14 -11.72 -9.99
CA ALA A 128 8.20 -10.75 -10.56
C ALA A 128 7.98 -9.58 -9.58
N ALA A 129 7.82 -9.88 -8.28
CA ALA A 129 7.70 -8.86 -7.25
C ALA A 129 8.92 -7.92 -7.24
N TYR A 130 10.14 -8.47 -7.23
CA TYR A 130 11.38 -7.70 -7.30
C TYR A 130 11.43 -6.81 -8.54
N HIS A 131 11.12 -7.38 -9.71
CA HIS A 131 11.14 -6.65 -10.98
C HIS A 131 10.23 -5.41 -10.96
N TYR A 132 8.99 -5.57 -10.50
CA TYR A 132 8.03 -4.47 -10.50
C TYR A 132 8.27 -3.47 -9.36
N LEU A 133 8.65 -3.92 -8.16
CA LEU A 133 9.00 -3.02 -7.06
C LEU A 133 10.23 -2.17 -7.40
N THR A 134 11.24 -2.74 -8.06
CA THR A 134 12.43 -2.00 -8.49
C THR A 134 12.10 -0.97 -9.56
N LYS A 135 11.24 -1.31 -10.55
CA LYS A 135 10.75 -0.34 -11.53
C LYS A 135 9.98 0.81 -10.88
N ALA A 136 9.13 0.52 -9.90
CA ALA A 136 8.44 1.55 -9.13
C ALA A 136 9.43 2.47 -8.42
N LEU A 137 10.43 1.90 -7.74
CA LEU A 137 11.42 2.65 -6.98
C LEU A 137 12.27 3.56 -7.89
N VAL A 138 12.73 3.07 -9.05
CA VAL A 138 13.50 3.87 -10.01
C VAL A 138 12.71 5.10 -10.48
N LEU A 139 11.44 4.92 -10.80
CA LEU A 139 10.58 6.05 -11.19
C LEU A 139 10.36 7.02 -10.02
N GLN A 140 10.10 6.50 -8.82
CA GLN A 140 9.89 7.33 -7.64
C GLN A 140 11.13 8.15 -7.29
N LEU A 141 12.33 7.56 -7.30
CA LEU A 141 13.57 8.28 -7.03
C LEU A 141 13.92 9.31 -8.12
N ARG A 142 13.43 9.12 -9.35
CA ARG A 142 13.65 10.06 -10.45
C ARG A 142 12.70 11.27 -10.39
N PHE A 143 11.45 11.06 -9.99
CA PHE A 143 10.38 12.06 -10.13
C PHE A 143 9.83 12.61 -8.81
N LEU A 144 10.15 11.98 -7.68
CA LEU A 144 9.74 12.44 -6.37
C LEU A 144 10.96 12.87 -5.56
N PRO A 145 10.78 13.83 -4.63
CA PRO A 145 11.78 14.04 -3.59
C PRO A 145 12.10 12.72 -2.87
N GLU A 146 13.35 12.52 -2.47
CA GLU A 146 13.81 11.27 -1.85
C GLU A 146 12.93 10.85 -0.66
N MET A 147 12.37 11.82 0.06
CA MET A 147 11.55 11.63 1.26
C MET A 147 10.04 11.57 0.98
N HIS A 148 9.62 11.13 -0.21
CA HIS A 148 8.19 11.05 -0.55
C HIS A 148 7.52 9.78 0.00
N TYR A 149 6.29 9.91 0.50
CA TYR A 149 5.46 8.83 1.06
C TYR A 149 5.39 7.55 0.20
N HIS A 150 5.14 7.71 -1.11
CA HIS A 150 5.10 6.57 -2.04
C HIS A 150 6.43 5.80 -2.14
N THR A 151 7.56 6.47 -1.96
CA THR A 151 8.89 5.83 -1.92
C THR A 151 9.03 4.96 -0.68
N ALA A 152 8.55 5.43 0.48
CA ALA A 152 8.52 4.63 1.72
C ALA A 152 7.70 3.35 1.56
N ILE A 153 6.51 3.42 0.95
CA ILE A 153 5.68 2.23 0.67
C ILE A 153 6.44 1.22 -0.19
N THR A 154 7.19 1.68 -1.20
CA THR A 154 7.99 0.78 -2.04
C THR A 154 9.12 0.14 -1.26
N TYR A 155 9.86 0.89 -0.44
CA TYR A 155 10.88 0.31 0.43
C TYR A 155 10.28 -0.69 1.43
N PHE A 156 9.11 -0.41 1.99
CA PHE A 156 8.40 -1.34 2.87
C PHE A 156 8.08 -2.66 2.16
N ASN A 157 7.53 -2.60 0.93
CA ASN A 157 7.23 -3.80 0.14
C ASN A 157 8.51 -4.57 -0.25
N ILE A 158 9.61 -3.87 -0.54
CA ILE A 158 10.92 -4.50 -0.79
C ILE A 158 11.44 -5.18 0.48
N GLY A 159 11.27 -4.57 1.66
CA GLY A 159 11.59 -5.20 2.94
C GLY A 159 10.81 -6.49 3.17
N SER A 160 9.51 -6.47 2.85
CA SER A 160 8.66 -7.67 2.93
C SER A 160 9.07 -8.75 1.93
N LEU A 161 9.51 -8.36 0.74
CA LEU A 161 10.05 -9.29 -0.25
C LEU A 161 11.31 -9.98 0.27
N TYR A 162 12.28 -9.22 0.80
CA TYR A 162 13.51 -9.81 1.34
C TYR A 162 13.24 -10.66 2.58
N GLN A 163 12.31 -10.25 3.45
CA GLN A 163 11.89 -11.05 4.60
C GLN A 163 11.32 -12.41 4.15
N ASP A 164 10.44 -12.42 3.15
CA ASP A 164 9.87 -13.65 2.59
C ASP A 164 10.91 -14.54 1.90
N MET A 165 11.98 -13.93 1.36
CA MET A 165 13.14 -14.63 0.82
C MET A 165 14.17 -15.04 1.90
N SER A 166 13.88 -14.78 3.18
CA SER A 166 14.78 -15.01 4.32
C SER A 166 16.10 -14.22 4.29
N ASP A 167 16.21 -13.18 3.46
CA ASP A 167 17.30 -12.20 3.53
C ASP A 167 16.96 -11.13 4.56
N TYR A 168 17.16 -11.48 5.83
CA TYR A 168 16.80 -10.62 6.95
C TYR A 168 17.62 -9.33 7.03
N THR A 169 18.86 -9.33 6.54
CA THR A 169 19.72 -8.14 6.55
C THR A 169 19.21 -7.10 5.56
N SER A 170 18.91 -7.51 4.33
CA SER A 170 18.30 -6.62 3.33
C SER A 170 16.90 -6.18 3.74
N ALA A 171 16.12 -7.07 4.36
CA ALA A 171 14.79 -6.74 4.88
C ALA A 171 14.84 -5.61 5.91
N LEU A 172 15.70 -5.72 6.93
CA LEU A 172 15.88 -4.67 7.95
C LEU A 172 16.31 -3.35 7.32
N LYS A 173 17.30 -3.37 6.42
CA LYS A 173 17.76 -2.17 5.72
C LYS A 173 16.62 -1.46 4.98
N SER A 174 15.79 -2.21 4.26
CA SER A 174 14.64 -1.66 3.53
C SER A 174 13.55 -1.15 4.47
N TYR A 175 13.23 -1.87 5.55
CA TYR A 175 12.24 -1.41 6.53
C TYR A 175 12.68 -0.16 7.29
N PHE A 176 13.94 -0.06 7.70
CA PHE A 176 14.46 1.15 8.34
C PHE A 176 14.46 2.34 7.37
N LYS A 177 14.86 2.16 6.11
CA LYS A 177 14.76 3.23 5.11
C LYS A 177 13.30 3.67 4.89
N ALA A 178 12.34 2.73 4.88
CA ALA A 178 10.93 3.08 4.82
C ALA A 178 10.49 3.88 6.05
N LEU A 179 10.90 3.46 7.24
CA LEU A 179 10.58 4.12 8.51
C LEU A 179 11.13 5.55 8.56
N ASP A 180 12.37 5.76 8.14
CA ASP A 180 12.99 7.08 8.11
C ASP A 180 12.25 8.03 7.16
N ILE A 181 11.85 7.54 5.98
CA ILE A 181 11.06 8.34 5.04
C ILE A 181 9.66 8.61 5.61
N PHE A 182 9.01 7.63 6.25
CA PHE A 182 7.73 7.87 6.90
C PHE A 182 7.83 8.97 7.96
N LYS A 183 8.88 8.99 8.79
CA LYS A 183 9.09 10.05 9.80
C LYS A 183 9.24 11.45 9.21
N LEU A 184 9.81 11.56 7.99
CA LEU A 184 10.09 12.83 7.33
C LEU A 184 8.96 13.30 6.39
N SER A 185 8.06 12.39 6.00
CA SER A 185 7.03 12.68 5.02
C SER A 185 5.80 13.32 5.67
N ARG A 186 5.44 14.55 5.25
CA ARG A 186 4.20 15.22 5.68
C ARG A 186 2.89 14.46 5.40
N GLN A 187 2.91 13.52 4.45
CA GLN A 187 1.77 12.67 4.10
C GLN A 187 1.75 11.35 4.86
N SER A 188 2.73 11.08 5.74
CA SER A 188 2.73 9.86 6.53
C SER A 188 1.55 9.87 7.50
N THR A 189 0.79 8.79 7.52
CA THR A 189 -0.19 8.55 8.58
C THR A 189 0.47 7.77 9.71
N ASP A 190 0.06 8.05 10.94
CA ASP A 190 0.55 7.35 12.15
C ASP A 190 0.37 5.83 12.05
N PHE A 191 -0.59 5.38 11.23
CA PHE A 191 -0.84 3.96 10.93
C PHE A 191 0.35 3.21 10.32
N ASN A 192 1.29 3.88 9.64
CA ASN A 192 2.43 3.18 9.02
C ASN A 192 3.52 2.82 10.04
N PHE A 193 3.61 3.53 11.16
CA PHE A 193 4.64 3.29 12.17
C PHE A 193 4.45 1.94 12.88
N PRO A 194 3.27 1.58 13.42
CA PRO A 194 3.04 0.28 14.06
C PRO A 194 3.33 -0.90 13.13
N ILE A 195 2.92 -0.77 11.87
CA ILE A 195 3.13 -1.82 10.87
C ILE A 195 4.62 -1.99 10.59
N THR A 196 5.34 -0.89 10.37
CA THR A 196 6.76 -0.93 10.02
C THR A 196 7.60 -1.44 11.19
N TYR A 197 7.39 -0.91 12.39
CA TYR A 197 8.04 -1.42 13.61
C TYR A 197 7.71 -2.89 13.87
N GLY A 198 6.45 -3.31 13.69
CA GLY A 198 6.04 -4.69 13.84
C GLY A 198 6.71 -5.65 12.82
N ARG A 199 7.00 -5.18 11.60
CA ARG A 199 7.77 -5.96 10.61
C ARG A 199 9.25 -6.05 10.98
N ILE A 200 9.86 -4.96 11.43
CA ILE A 200 11.23 -4.95 11.94
C ILE A 200 11.37 -5.93 13.11
N ALA A 201 10.44 -5.89 14.06
CA ALA A 201 10.39 -6.80 15.20
C ALA A 201 10.27 -8.26 14.78
N GLN A 202 9.42 -8.59 13.80
CA GLN A 202 9.32 -9.94 13.24
C GLN A 202 10.65 -10.41 12.63
N VAL A 203 11.38 -9.53 11.95
CA VAL A 203 12.68 -9.89 11.37
C VAL A 203 13.71 -10.15 12.46
N TYR A 204 13.76 -9.34 13.51
CA TYR A 204 14.64 -9.61 14.67
C TYR A 204 14.24 -10.90 15.41
N GLU A 205 12.95 -11.19 15.55
CA GLU A 205 12.48 -12.46 16.09
C GLU A 205 12.96 -13.65 15.25
N LEU A 206 12.89 -13.57 13.92
CA LEU A 206 13.39 -14.62 13.02
C LEU A 206 14.91 -14.79 13.10
N LYS A 207 15.64 -13.74 13.48
CA LYS A 207 17.07 -13.79 13.79
C LYS A 207 17.38 -14.22 15.22
N CYS A 208 16.36 -14.52 16.04
CA CYS A 208 16.46 -14.82 17.47
C CYS A 208 17.04 -13.68 18.33
N ASP A 209 17.03 -12.44 17.83
CA ASP A 209 17.39 -11.24 18.57
C ASP A 209 16.14 -10.71 19.30
N TYR A 210 15.86 -11.32 20.46
CA TYR A 210 14.61 -11.08 21.17
C TYR A 210 14.58 -9.70 21.85
N GLU A 211 15.73 -9.17 22.24
CA GLU A 211 15.87 -7.82 22.77
C GLU A 211 15.45 -6.77 21.73
N MET A 212 16.02 -6.82 20.52
CA MET A 212 15.65 -5.91 19.45
C MET A 212 14.21 -6.12 18.97
N ALA A 213 13.71 -7.37 18.99
CA ALA A 213 12.32 -7.65 18.69
C ALA A 213 11.36 -7.00 19.69
N LEU A 214 11.64 -7.09 21.00
CA LEU A 214 10.85 -6.46 22.05
C LEU A 214 10.82 -4.94 21.90
N GLU A 215 11.98 -4.31 21.72
CA GLU A 215 12.08 -2.86 21.54
C GLU A 215 11.19 -2.39 20.37
N ASN A 216 11.25 -3.10 19.23
CA ASN A 216 10.47 -2.73 18.06
C ASN A 216 8.97 -3.03 18.23
N TYR A 217 8.58 -4.11 18.93
CA TYR A 217 7.16 -4.32 19.26
C TYR A 217 6.63 -3.28 20.25
N GLU A 218 7.44 -2.81 21.19
CA GLU A 218 7.08 -1.71 22.10
C GLU A 218 6.95 -0.38 21.35
N ASN A 219 7.86 -0.08 20.42
CA ASN A 219 7.73 1.06 19.52
C ASN A 219 6.46 0.96 18.66
N ALA A 220 6.10 -0.23 18.18
CA ALA A 220 4.86 -0.45 17.44
C ALA A 220 3.61 -0.21 18.31
N LEU A 221 3.64 -0.65 19.58
CA LEU A 221 2.57 -0.44 20.56
C LEU A 221 2.40 1.05 20.87
N ASN A 222 3.49 1.80 21.05
CA ASN A 222 3.45 3.23 21.37
C ASN A 222 2.83 4.09 20.25
N HIS A 223 2.91 3.63 18.99
CA HIS A 223 2.33 4.32 17.85
C HIS A 223 0.98 3.71 17.42
N ALA A 224 0.44 2.73 18.16
CA ALA A 224 -0.74 1.97 17.74
C ALA A 224 -1.95 2.90 17.51
N ALA A 225 -2.52 2.82 16.31
CA ALA A 225 -3.62 3.69 15.89
C ALA A 225 -4.98 3.31 16.49
N ASP A 226 -5.14 2.06 16.94
CA ASP A 226 -6.37 1.58 17.54
C ASP A 226 -6.13 0.49 18.60
N ILE A 227 -7.18 0.18 19.37
CA ILE A 227 -7.14 -0.83 20.43
C ILE A 227 -6.78 -2.22 19.88
N LYS A 228 -7.21 -2.55 18.66
CA LYS A 228 -6.97 -3.85 18.04
C LYS A 228 -5.49 -4.05 17.75
N GLU A 229 -4.82 -3.03 17.22
CA GLU A 229 -3.39 -3.06 16.97
C GLU A 229 -2.62 -3.08 18.30
N SER A 230 -3.06 -2.33 19.32
CA SER A 230 -2.47 -2.39 20.66
C SER A 230 -2.52 -3.80 21.27
N ILE A 231 -3.67 -4.48 21.18
CA ILE A 231 -3.84 -5.87 21.64
C ILE A 231 -2.86 -6.78 20.89
N LYS A 232 -2.81 -6.67 19.56
CA LYS A 232 -1.93 -7.48 18.72
C LYS A 232 -0.45 -7.30 19.09
N GLN A 233 0.00 -6.07 19.34
CA GLN A 233 1.38 -5.83 19.74
C GLN A 233 1.69 -6.35 21.16
N LEU A 234 0.76 -6.20 22.11
CA LEU A 234 0.92 -6.80 23.45
C LEU A 234 1.03 -8.33 23.40
N MET A 235 0.24 -8.98 22.55
CA MET A 235 0.33 -10.43 22.32
C MET A 235 1.67 -10.82 21.69
N ASN A 236 2.20 -10.02 20.75
CA ASN A 236 3.53 -10.25 20.18
C ASN A 236 4.62 -10.15 21.26
N ILE A 237 4.58 -9.12 22.10
CA ILE A 237 5.52 -8.92 23.22
C ILE A 237 5.45 -10.11 24.19
N ALA A 238 4.25 -10.54 24.58
CA ALA A 238 4.05 -11.69 25.45
C ALA A 238 4.65 -12.97 24.84
N ARG A 239 4.46 -13.18 23.54
CA ARG A 239 5.03 -14.32 22.80
C ARG A 239 6.56 -14.30 22.81
N ILE A 240 7.20 -13.13 22.66
CA ILE A 240 8.66 -13.02 22.79
C ILE A 240 9.12 -13.32 24.22
N TYR A 241 8.44 -12.80 25.24
CA TYR A 241 8.78 -13.12 26.63
C TYR A 241 8.67 -14.63 26.93
N ASN A 242 7.69 -15.33 26.36
CA ASN A 242 7.59 -16.79 26.45
C ASN A 242 8.78 -17.49 25.78
N LYS A 243 9.22 -17.04 24.59
CA LYS A 243 10.42 -17.58 23.93
C LYS A 243 11.69 -17.38 24.76
N MET A 244 11.76 -16.30 25.52
CA MET A 244 12.86 -16.01 26.46
C MET A 244 12.70 -16.71 27.82
N MET A 245 11.64 -17.50 28.04
CA MET A 245 11.29 -18.11 29.34
C MET A 245 11.05 -17.09 30.47
N LYS A 246 10.72 -15.84 30.15
CA LYS A 246 10.39 -14.76 31.10
C LYS A 246 8.87 -14.76 31.37
N TYR A 247 8.36 -15.86 31.91
CA TYR A 247 6.93 -16.11 32.07
C TYR A 247 6.16 -15.03 32.86
N PRO A 248 6.69 -14.45 33.97
CA PRO A 248 5.97 -13.40 34.69
C PRO A 248 5.66 -12.18 33.80
N LYS A 249 6.63 -11.77 32.97
CA LYS A 249 6.44 -10.66 32.03
C LYS A 249 5.49 -11.01 30.89
N ALA A 250 5.51 -12.27 30.44
CA ALA A 250 4.58 -12.75 29.42
C ALA A 250 3.12 -12.73 29.91
N ILE A 251 2.90 -13.16 31.16
CA ILE A 251 1.59 -13.12 31.82
C ILE A 251 1.11 -11.67 31.94
N GLU A 252 1.94 -10.77 32.48
CA GLU A 252 1.60 -9.35 32.63
C GLU A 252 1.14 -8.71 31.31
N LYS A 253 1.86 -8.97 30.21
CA LYS A 253 1.50 -8.43 28.89
C LYS A 253 0.22 -9.09 28.32
N SER A 254 0.02 -10.37 28.59
CA SER A 254 -1.20 -11.11 28.17
C SER A 254 -2.44 -10.64 28.93
N GLU A 255 -2.31 -10.37 30.23
CA GLU A 255 -3.38 -9.81 31.06
C GLU A 255 -3.79 -8.42 30.58
N LYS A 256 -2.82 -7.55 30.29
CA LYS A 256 -3.08 -6.23 29.69
C LYS A 256 -3.81 -6.34 28.36
N ALA A 257 -3.43 -7.29 27.50
CA ALA A 257 -4.13 -7.52 26.24
C ALA A 257 -5.57 -8.00 26.47
N ALA A 258 -5.79 -8.91 27.43
CA ALA A 258 -7.11 -9.43 27.79
C ALA A 258 -8.02 -8.34 28.38
N GLU A 259 -7.48 -7.45 29.20
CA GLU A 259 -8.20 -6.30 29.74
C GLU A 259 -8.68 -5.36 28.63
N LEU A 260 -7.80 -5.02 27.67
CA LEU A 260 -8.17 -4.22 26.50
C LEU A 260 -9.23 -4.91 25.65
N CYS A 261 -9.15 -6.23 25.45
CA CYS A 261 -10.18 -7.02 24.78
C CYS A 261 -11.54 -6.91 25.49
N ARG A 262 -11.57 -7.04 26.82
CA ARG A 262 -12.81 -6.91 27.60
C ARG A 262 -13.42 -5.52 27.43
N LYS A 263 -12.60 -4.47 27.58
CA LYS A 263 -13.04 -3.07 27.40
C LYS A 263 -13.57 -2.81 25.99
N TYR A 264 -12.94 -3.38 24.97
CA TYR A 264 -13.38 -3.27 23.58
C TYR A 264 -14.70 -4.02 23.31
N SER A 265 -14.94 -5.14 24.00
CA SER A 265 -16.15 -5.96 23.83
C SER A 265 -17.38 -5.47 24.60
N GLN A 266 -17.21 -4.53 25.54
CA GLN A 266 -18.35 -3.92 26.24
C GLN A 266 -19.01 -2.87 25.35
N PRO A 267 -20.35 -2.89 25.18
CA PRO A 267 -21.05 -1.81 24.49
C PRO A 267 -20.88 -0.49 25.26
N ILE A 268 -20.66 0.60 24.53
CA ILE A 268 -20.36 1.96 25.04
C ILE A 268 -21.39 2.48 26.06
N THR A 269 -22.56 1.86 26.16
CA THR A 269 -23.63 2.21 27.10
C THR A 269 -23.26 1.96 28.58
N SER A 270 -22.32 1.08 28.92
CA SER A 270 -21.93 0.82 30.32
C SER A 270 -20.96 1.85 30.91
N LEU A 271 -20.33 2.69 30.09
CA LEU A 271 -19.38 3.72 30.55
C LEU A 271 -20.05 5.00 31.09
N PHE A 272 -21.38 5.13 30.89
CA PHE A 272 -22.15 6.28 31.37
C PHE A 272 -23.10 5.98 32.54
N SER A 273 -23.21 4.72 33.01
CA SER A 273 -24.19 4.37 34.07
C SER A 273 -23.66 4.38 35.50
N GLU A 274 -22.34 4.55 35.73
CA GLU A 274 -21.76 4.49 37.08
C GLU A 274 -21.34 5.85 37.67
N LYS A 275 -21.35 6.94 36.90
CA LYS A 275 -21.00 8.29 37.42
C LYS A 275 -22.18 9.24 37.66
N ASP A 276 -23.36 8.97 37.09
CA ASP A 276 -24.53 9.85 37.26
C ASP A 276 -25.52 9.37 38.36
N ASN A 277 -25.22 8.29 39.08
CA ASN A 277 -26.10 7.71 40.10
C ASN A 277 -25.74 8.03 41.57
N ILE A 278 -24.91 9.05 41.85
CA ILE A 278 -24.54 9.43 43.24
C ILE A 278 -25.01 10.86 43.64
N MET A 279 -25.78 11.58 42.82
CA MET A 279 -26.19 12.97 43.16
C MET A 279 -27.68 13.30 43.00
N ILE A 280 -28.61 12.38 43.28
CA ILE A 280 -30.03 12.74 43.54
C ILE A 280 -30.64 11.91 44.68
N LEU A 281 -29.99 11.93 45.85
CA LEU A 281 -30.66 11.67 47.13
C LEU A 281 -30.08 12.61 48.19
N GLN A 282 -30.53 13.87 48.16
CA GLN A 282 -30.73 14.77 49.30
C GLN A 282 -31.61 15.94 48.86
#